data_AF-A0A2E5DU58-F1
#
_entry.id   AF-A0A2E5DU58-F1
#
_cell.length_a   1.000
_cell.length_b   1.000
_cell.length_c   1.000
_cell.angle_alpha   90.00
_cell.angle_beta   90.00
_cell.angle_gamma   90.00
#
_symmetry.space_group_name_H-M   'P 1'
#
loop_
_entity.id
_entity.type
_entity.pdbx_description
1 polymer ?
#
loop_
_entity_poly.entity_id
_entity_poly.type
_entity_poly.pdbx_seq_one_letter_code
_entity_poly.pdbx_strand_id
1 'polypeptide(L)'
;MLPMILSAVGVPLLSKIIAGALARVDHPIARQVAKALTDLDIDLPSEAITQANKGAQELAMMEMEQEGSALAQVNKTIQREIISKDAFVRRMRPTFGYLMALTWACQMLGVAYVIVFDPARASDVLAGMAQLTGIWAIGLSVLGIYVYKRSEDKRLSGV
;
A
#
# COMPACT_ATOMS: atom_id res chain seq x y z
N MET A 1 27.55 13.06 19.09
CA MET A 1 27.80 14.46 19.53
C MET A 1 26.53 15.32 19.46
N LEU A 2 25.68 15.18 18.42
CA LEU A 2 24.35 15.82 18.34
C LEU A 2 23.40 15.58 19.54
N PRO A 3 23.29 14.35 20.11
CA PRO A 3 22.41 14.11 21.27
C PRO A 3 22.85 14.86 22.52
N MET A 4 24.16 15.01 22.71
CA MET A 4 24.78 15.71 23.83
C MET A 4 24.58 17.22 23.75
N ILE A 5 24.57 17.78 22.53
CA ILE A 5 24.23 19.18 22.28
C ILE A 5 22.72 19.40 22.46
N LEU A 6 21.87 18.46 21.99
CA LEU A 6 20.42 18.54 22.17
C LEU A 6 19.98 18.37 23.63
N SER A 7 20.65 17.58 24.46
CA SER A 7 20.30 17.47 25.89
C SER A 7 20.87 18.61 26.74
N ALA A 8 22.12 19.03 26.49
CA ALA A 8 22.75 20.13 27.24
C ALA A 8 22.25 21.52 26.82
N VAL A 9 21.89 21.71 25.53
CA VAL A 9 21.40 22.99 25.00
C VAL A 9 19.87 22.98 24.81
N GLY A 10 19.26 21.83 24.51
CA GLY A 10 17.85 21.77 24.16
C GLY A 10 16.91 21.93 25.34
N VAL A 11 17.23 21.46 26.55
CA VAL A 11 16.36 21.67 27.72
C VAL A 11 16.33 23.15 28.15
N PRO A 12 17.46 23.87 28.27
CA PRO A 12 17.46 25.31 28.54
C PRO A 12 16.88 26.16 27.39
N LEU A 13 17.00 25.70 26.14
CA LEU A 13 16.42 26.40 24.99
C LEU A 13 14.90 26.20 24.92
N LEU A 14 14.41 24.98 25.15
CA LEU A 14 12.99 24.68 25.22
C LEU A 14 12.33 25.39 26.40
N SER A 15 12.97 25.46 27.57
CA SER A 15 12.43 26.21 28.71
C SER A 15 12.28 27.70 28.38
N LYS A 16 13.26 28.32 27.70
CA LYS A 16 13.18 29.72 27.23
C LYS A 16 12.11 29.94 26.17
N ILE A 17 11.94 29.01 25.22
CA ILE A 17 10.90 29.08 24.18
C ILE A 17 9.50 28.93 24.79
N ILE A 18 9.32 27.95 25.69
CA ILE A 18 8.06 27.69 26.39
C ILE A 18 7.72 28.85 27.33
N ALA A 19 8.70 29.38 28.07
CA ALA A 19 8.52 30.57 28.90
C ALA A 19 8.12 31.81 28.06
N GLY A 20 8.76 32.02 26.91
CA GLY A 20 8.43 33.11 25.99
C GLY A 20 7.03 32.97 25.35
N ALA A 21 6.61 31.74 25.07
CA ALA A 21 5.26 31.46 24.57
C ALA A 21 4.19 31.66 25.66
N LEU A 22 4.43 31.16 26.88
CA LEU A 22 3.52 31.31 28.02
C LEU A 22 3.41 32.75 28.51
N ALA A 23 4.47 33.56 28.39
CA ALA A 23 4.45 34.97 28.73
C ALA A 23 3.51 35.81 27.84
N ARG A 24 3.21 35.34 26.63
CA ARG A 24 2.28 35.99 25.69
C ARG A 24 0.82 35.61 25.91
N VAL A 25 0.54 34.65 26.80
CA VAL A 25 -0.83 34.24 27.14
C VAL A 25 -1.35 35.12 28.27
N ASP A 26 -2.50 35.76 28.06
CA ASP A 26 -3.16 36.59 29.07
C ASP A 26 -3.92 35.74 30.11
N HIS A 27 -3.16 34.93 30.86
CA HIS A 27 -3.67 34.14 31.98
C HIS A 27 -2.69 34.19 33.18
N PRO A 28 -3.17 34.45 34.41
CA PRO A 28 -2.30 34.68 35.58
C PRO A 28 -1.40 33.48 35.92
N ILE A 29 -1.91 32.25 35.75
CA ILE A 29 -1.15 31.01 35.95
C ILE A 29 -0.05 30.86 34.89
N ALA A 30 -0.33 31.24 33.63
CA ALA A 30 0.65 31.13 32.54
C ALA A 30 1.84 32.08 32.77
N ARG A 31 1.59 33.29 33.28
CA ARG A 31 2.65 34.24 33.65
C ARG A 31 3.46 33.78 34.88
N GLN A 32 2.83 33.13 35.86
CA GLN A 32 3.55 32.52 37.00
C GLN A 32 4.48 31.39 36.56
N VAL A 33 3.99 30.50 35.69
CA VAL A 33 4.79 29.39 35.14
C VAL A 33 5.91 29.91 34.26
N ALA A 34 5.66 30.90 33.40
CA ALA A 34 6.70 31.54 32.59
C ALA A 34 7.82 32.15 33.46
N LYS A 35 7.45 32.82 34.55
CA LYS A 35 8.41 33.43 35.47
C LYS A 35 9.21 32.37 36.23
N ALA A 36 8.55 31.34 36.76
CA ALA A 36 9.21 30.22 37.43
C ALA A 36 10.19 29.47 36.51
N LEU A 37 9.84 29.30 35.23
CA LEU A 37 10.71 28.68 34.22
C LEU A 37 11.90 29.57 33.80
N THR A 38 11.78 30.89 33.95
CA THR A 38 12.86 31.84 33.65
C THR A 38 13.83 31.96 34.83
N ASP A 39 13.32 31.86 36.06
CA ASP A 39 14.10 31.92 37.30
C ASP A 39 14.80 30.59 37.64
N LEU A 40 14.40 29.49 37.00
CA LEU A 40 15.08 28.21 37.07
C LEU A 40 16.38 28.27 36.24
N ASP A 41 17.49 28.59 36.89
CA ASP A 41 18.83 28.34 36.35
C ASP A 41 19.11 26.83 36.47
N ILE A 42 18.75 26.10 35.42
CA ILE A 42 18.85 24.64 35.38
C ILE A 42 20.32 24.27 35.15
N ASP A 43 21.11 24.30 36.23
CA ASP A 43 22.47 23.76 36.26
C ASP A 43 22.37 22.24 36.47
N LEU A 44 22.14 21.52 35.37
CA LEU A 44 22.03 20.06 35.42
C LEU A 44 23.42 19.45 35.67
N PRO A 45 23.60 18.66 36.75
CA PRO A 45 24.86 17.95 36.94
C PRO A 45 25.13 17.07 35.72
N SER A 46 26.39 17.04 35.29
CA SER A 46 26.84 16.32 34.08
C SER A 46 26.48 14.82 34.09
N GLU A 47 26.28 14.25 35.27
CA GLU A 47 25.82 12.89 35.50
C GLU A 47 24.35 12.67 35.10
N ALA A 48 23.46 13.64 35.34
CA ALA A 48 22.07 13.57 34.91
C ALA A 48 21.93 13.66 33.38
N ILE A 49 22.77 14.48 32.74
CA ILE A 49 22.82 14.62 31.28
C ILE A 49 23.34 13.32 30.63
N THR A 50 24.36 12.70 31.21
CA THR A 50 24.90 11.43 30.70
C THR A 50 23.93 10.27 30.89
N GLN A 51 23.19 10.23 32.00
CA GLN A 51 22.15 9.22 32.23
C GLN A 51 20.95 9.40 31.28
N ALA A 52 20.51 10.64 31.04
CA ALA A 52 19.46 10.93 30.06
C ALA A 52 19.88 10.56 28.63
N ASN A 53 21.13 10.83 28.24
CA ASN A 53 21.65 10.44 26.93
C ASN A 53 21.72 8.91 26.75
N LYS A 54 22.07 8.15 27.81
CA LYS A 54 22.03 6.68 27.77
C LYS A 54 20.60 6.16 27.59
N GLY A 55 19.64 6.68 28.34
CA GLY A 55 18.23 6.31 28.18
C GLY A 55 17.68 6.65 26.78
N ALA A 56 18.05 7.82 26.23
CA ALA A 56 17.70 8.20 24.87
C ALA A 56 18.35 7.29 23.81
N GLN A 57 19.59 6.83 24.04
CA GLN A 57 20.25 5.86 23.17
C GLN A 57 19.58 4.49 23.22
N GLU A 58 19.22 4.01 24.41
CA GLU A 58 18.51 2.75 24.59
C GLU A 58 17.13 2.77 23.94
N LEU A 59 16.38 3.87 24.08
CA LEU A 59 15.09 4.08 23.41
C LEU A 59 15.25 4.10 21.89
N ALA A 60 16.23 4.82 21.36
CA ALA A 60 16.51 4.85 19.93
C ALA A 60 16.90 3.47 19.38
N MET A 61 17.67 2.68 20.15
CA MET A 61 18.01 1.30 19.77
C MET A 61 16.76 0.40 19.76
N MET A 62 15.91 0.49 20.78
CA MET A 62 14.65 -0.26 20.84
C MET A 62 13.71 0.11 19.70
N GLU A 63 13.61 1.39 19.34
CA GLU A 63 12.78 1.87 18.22
C GLU A 63 13.31 1.35 16.88
N MET A 64 14.63 1.44 16.64
CA MET A 64 15.25 0.88 15.43
C MET A 64 15.06 -0.64 15.31
N GLU A 65 15.13 -1.37 16.43
CA GLU A 65 14.89 -2.81 16.45
C GLU A 65 13.42 -3.15 16.16
N GLN A 66 12.49 -2.39 16.72
CA GLN A 66 11.06 -2.52 16.43
C GLN A 66 10.77 -2.25 14.94
N GLU A 67 11.26 -1.14 14.40
CA GLU A 67 11.11 -0.80 12.98
C GLU A 67 11.73 -1.88 12.08
N GLY A 68 12.95 -2.32 12.40
CA GLY A 68 13.63 -3.40 11.68
C GLY A 68 12.82 -4.70 11.69
N SER A 69 12.23 -5.06 12.82
CA SER A 69 11.38 -6.25 12.96
C SER A 69 10.09 -6.14 12.15
N ALA A 70 9.44 -4.96 12.16
CA ALA A 70 8.23 -4.70 11.39
C ALA A 70 8.50 -4.78 9.88
N LEU A 71 9.59 -4.16 9.42
CA LEU A 71 10.02 -4.22 8.01
C LEU A 71 10.38 -5.66 7.60
N ALA A 72 11.06 -6.41 8.47
CA ALA A 72 11.38 -7.81 8.20
C ALA A 72 10.11 -8.67 8.08
N GLN A 73 9.11 -8.44 8.92
CA GLN A 73 7.83 -9.15 8.88
C GLN A 73 7.02 -8.80 7.63
N VAL A 74 6.99 -7.53 7.23
CA VAL A 74 6.37 -7.08 5.98
C VAL A 74 7.06 -7.73 4.78
N ASN A 75 8.39 -7.68 4.70
CA ASN A 75 9.15 -8.32 3.62
C ASN A 75 8.92 -9.84 3.55
N LYS A 76 8.88 -10.52 4.70
CA LYS A 76 8.59 -11.95 4.77
C LYS A 76 7.19 -12.28 4.26
N THR A 77 6.22 -11.40 4.50
CA THR A 77 4.84 -11.57 4.01
C THR A 77 4.77 -11.36 2.50
N ILE A 78 5.39 -10.29 1.98
CA ILE A 78 5.47 -10.02 0.54
C ILE A 78 6.15 -11.16 -0.21
N GLN A 79 7.27 -11.66 0.31
CA GLN A 79 7.96 -12.81 -0.29
C GLN A 79 7.09 -14.06 -0.30
N ARG A 80 6.32 -14.32 0.78
CA ARG A 80 5.36 -15.43 0.81
C ARG A 80 4.24 -15.26 -0.20
N GLU A 81 3.73 -14.05 -0.40
CA GLU A 81 2.70 -13.76 -1.40
C GLU A 81 3.23 -13.98 -2.83
N ILE A 82 4.45 -13.52 -3.12
CA ILE A 82 5.10 -13.72 -4.43
C ILE A 82 5.36 -15.21 -4.69
N ILE A 83 5.77 -15.97 -3.66
CA ILE A 83 6.04 -17.41 -3.76
C ILE A 83 4.74 -18.23 -3.73
N SER A 84 3.62 -17.64 -3.31
CA SER A 84 2.34 -18.34 -3.19
C SER A 84 1.89 -18.88 -4.54
N LYS A 85 1.93 -20.21 -4.69
CA LYS A 85 1.50 -20.94 -5.89
C LYS A 85 0.01 -21.25 -5.85
N ASP A 86 -0.83 -20.29 -5.47
CA ASP A 86 -2.25 -20.54 -5.33
C ASP A 86 -2.86 -21.06 -6.65
N ALA A 87 -3.43 -22.26 -6.57
CA ALA A 87 -4.02 -22.95 -7.70
C ALA A 87 -5.23 -22.21 -8.27
N PHE A 88 -5.94 -21.43 -7.44
CA PHE A 88 -7.10 -20.65 -7.85
C PHE A 88 -6.71 -19.55 -8.85
N VAL A 89 -5.70 -18.74 -8.52
CA VAL A 89 -5.20 -17.65 -9.38
C VAL A 89 -4.62 -18.18 -10.69
N ARG A 90 -3.95 -19.34 -10.65
CA ARG A 90 -3.35 -19.95 -11.85
C ARG A 90 -4.39 -20.57 -12.79
N ARG A 91 -5.49 -21.11 -12.25
CA ARG A 91 -6.57 -21.72 -13.04
C ARG A 91 -7.56 -20.69 -13.59
N MET A 92 -7.75 -19.57 -12.89
CA MET A 92 -8.69 -18.51 -13.30
C MET A 92 -8.43 -17.97 -14.72
N ARG A 93 -7.16 -17.73 -15.08
CA ARG A 93 -6.79 -17.21 -16.41
C ARG A 93 -7.22 -18.16 -17.55
N PRO A 94 -6.85 -19.46 -17.55
CA PRO A 94 -7.30 -20.39 -18.57
C PRO A 94 -8.80 -20.74 -18.50
N THR A 95 -9.42 -20.79 -17.31
CA THR A 95 -10.88 -21.06 -17.23
C THR A 95 -11.70 -19.96 -17.89
N PHE A 96 -11.28 -18.70 -17.78
CA PHE A 96 -11.93 -17.60 -18.48
C PHE A 96 -11.87 -17.81 -20.01
N GLY A 97 -10.71 -18.17 -20.53
CA GLY A 97 -10.55 -18.49 -21.96
C GLY A 97 -11.43 -19.64 -22.43
N TYR A 98 -11.54 -20.72 -21.66
CA TYR A 98 -12.41 -21.84 -22.00
C TYR A 98 -13.89 -21.48 -21.98
N LEU A 99 -14.33 -20.70 -20.98
CA LEU A 99 -15.71 -20.22 -20.91
C LEU A 99 -16.03 -19.31 -22.10
N MET A 100 -15.12 -18.41 -22.48
CA MET A 100 -15.28 -17.54 -23.65
C MET A 100 -15.36 -18.32 -24.97
N ALA A 101 -14.53 -19.35 -25.13
CA ALA A 101 -14.58 -20.23 -26.30
C ALA A 101 -15.91 -21.00 -26.36
N LEU A 102 -16.38 -21.49 -25.21
CA LEU A 102 -17.65 -22.20 -25.10
C LEU A 102 -18.83 -21.29 -25.43
N THR A 103 -18.88 -20.08 -24.88
CA THR A 103 -19.97 -19.13 -25.15
C THR A 103 -19.98 -18.72 -26.62
N TRP A 104 -18.81 -18.51 -27.24
CA TRP A 104 -18.69 -18.25 -28.67
C TRP A 104 -19.22 -19.42 -29.50
N ALA A 105 -18.84 -20.65 -29.16
CA ALA A 105 -19.31 -21.84 -29.85
C ALA A 105 -20.83 -21.99 -29.76
N CYS A 106 -21.40 -21.82 -28.56
CA CYS A 106 -22.85 -21.84 -28.36
C CYS A 106 -23.55 -20.73 -29.16
N GLN A 107 -22.99 -19.51 -29.18
CA GLN A 107 -23.56 -18.40 -29.94
C GLN A 107 -23.55 -18.70 -31.44
N MET A 108 -22.44 -19.19 -31.99
CA MET A 108 -22.34 -19.53 -33.41
C MET A 108 -23.22 -20.71 -33.80
N LEU A 109 -23.38 -21.71 -32.92
CA LEU A 109 -24.32 -22.80 -33.13
C LEU A 109 -25.77 -22.30 -33.14
N GLY A 110 -26.13 -21.37 -32.27
CA GLY A 110 -27.45 -20.74 -32.28
C GLY A 110 -27.72 -19.99 -33.59
N VAL A 111 -26.73 -19.26 -34.10
CA VAL A 111 -26.83 -18.55 -35.39
C VAL A 111 -26.96 -19.55 -36.54
N ALA A 112 -26.12 -20.58 -36.59
CA ALA A 112 -26.19 -21.62 -37.60
C ALA A 112 -27.53 -22.35 -37.60
N TYR A 113 -28.08 -22.64 -36.41
CA TYR A 113 -29.40 -23.23 -36.25
C TYR A 113 -30.48 -22.34 -36.87
N VAL A 114 -30.50 -21.03 -36.58
CA VAL A 114 -31.49 -20.12 -37.16
C VAL A 114 -31.35 -20.05 -38.67
N ILE A 115 -30.13 -19.98 -39.21
CA ILE A 115 -29.92 -19.92 -40.67
C ILE A 115 -30.48 -21.16 -41.38
N VAL A 116 -30.35 -22.35 -40.77
CA VAL A 116 -30.81 -23.62 -41.38
C VAL A 116 -32.31 -23.84 -41.19
N PHE A 117 -32.83 -23.59 -39.99
CA PHE A 117 -34.20 -23.97 -39.62
C PHE A 117 -35.22 -22.83 -39.67
N ASP A 118 -34.77 -21.57 -39.61
CA ASP A 118 -35.62 -20.38 -39.67
C ASP A 118 -34.94 -19.22 -40.44
N PRO A 119 -34.67 -19.42 -41.75
CA PRO A 119 -33.91 -18.47 -42.55
C PRO A 119 -34.58 -17.09 -42.68
N ALA A 120 -35.91 -17.03 -42.51
CA ALA A 120 -36.66 -15.77 -42.53
C ALA A 120 -36.20 -14.80 -41.41
N ARG A 121 -35.75 -15.35 -40.27
CA ARG A 121 -35.25 -14.57 -39.13
C ARG A 121 -33.73 -14.38 -39.11
N ALA A 122 -33.01 -14.98 -40.06
CA ALA A 122 -31.55 -14.94 -40.08
C ALA A 122 -31.01 -13.50 -40.14
N SER A 123 -31.66 -12.62 -40.92
CA SER A 123 -31.27 -11.21 -41.03
C SER A 123 -31.35 -10.49 -39.68
N ASP A 124 -32.44 -10.67 -38.95
CA ASP A 124 -32.65 -10.01 -37.65
C ASP A 124 -31.65 -10.50 -36.60
N VAL A 125 -31.35 -11.80 -36.59
CA VAL A 125 -30.37 -12.39 -35.68
C VAL A 125 -28.96 -11.90 -35.98
N LEU A 126 -28.57 -11.81 -37.25
CA LEU A 126 -27.28 -11.27 -37.66
C LEU A 126 -27.15 -9.78 -37.33
N ALA A 127 -28.24 -9.00 -37.48
CA ALA A 127 -28.27 -7.60 -37.06
C ALA A 127 -28.12 -7.47 -35.53
N GLY A 128 -28.76 -8.35 -34.76
CA GLY A 128 -28.61 -8.42 -33.30
C GLY A 128 -27.18 -8.75 -32.87
N MET A 129 -26.46 -9.59 -33.62
CA MET A 129 -25.05 -9.89 -33.34
C MET A 129 -24.15 -8.65 -33.38
N ALA A 130 -24.42 -7.70 -34.29
CA ALA A 130 -23.63 -6.46 -34.37
C ALA A 130 -23.69 -5.66 -33.06
N GLN A 131 -24.80 -5.73 -32.33
CA GLN A 131 -24.98 -5.04 -31.05
C GLN A 131 -24.15 -5.67 -29.91
N LEU A 132 -23.77 -6.94 -30.05
CA LEU A 132 -22.94 -7.64 -29.07
C LEU A 132 -21.44 -7.31 -29.21
N THR A 133 -21.04 -6.55 -30.23
CA THR A 133 -19.62 -6.21 -30.47
C THR A 133 -18.96 -5.56 -29.25
N GLY A 134 -19.68 -4.70 -28.52
CA GLY A 134 -19.15 -4.01 -27.33
C GLY A 134 -18.76 -4.98 -26.20
N ILE A 135 -19.62 -5.94 -25.87
CA ILE A 135 -19.33 -6.93 -24.82
C ILE A 135 -18.21 -7.88 -25.24
N TRP A 136 -18.15 -8.25 -26.53
CA TRP A 136 -17.06 -9.06 -27.08
C TRP A 136 -15.72 -8.33 -27.08
N ALA A 137 -15.69 -7.04 -27.41
CA ALA A 137 -14.47 -6.24 -27.34
C ALA A 137 -13.88 -6.22 -25.92
N ILE A 138 -14.72 -6.06 -24.89
CA ILE A 138 -14.28 -6.09 -23.50
C ILE A 138 -13.78 -7.49 -23.12
N GLY A 139 -14.56 -8.53 -23.41
CA GLY A 139 -14.19 -9.91 -23.08
C GLY A 139 -12.88 -10.38 -23.73
N LEU A 140 -12.69 -10.06 -25.01
CA LEU A 140 -11.46 -10.37 -25.75
C LEU A 140 -10.27 -9.53 -25.28
N SER A 141 -10.49 -8.29 -24.83
CA SER A 141 -9.43 -7.46 -24.24
C SER A 141 -8.88 -8.08 -22.96
N VAL A 142 -9.75 -8.57 -22.08
CA VAL A 142 -9.35 -9.27 -20.84
C VAL A 142 -8.58 -10.55 -21.18
N LEU A 143 -9.07 -11.33 -22.14
CA LEU A 143 -8.37 -12.54 -22.61
C LEU A 143 -6.98 -12.20 -23.17
N GLY A 144 -6.85 -11.13 -23.94
CA GLY A 144 -5.59 -10.65 -24.48
C GLY A 144 -4.56 -10.34 -23.39
N ILE A 145 -4.97 -9.62 -22.34
CA ILE A 145 -4.11 -9.32 -21.19
C ILE A 145 -3.67 -10.61 -20.49
N TYR A 146 -4.58 -11.57 -20.28
CA TYR A 146 -4.25 -12.85 -19.65
C TYR A 146 -3.26 -13.69 -20.46
N VAL A 147 -3.40 -13.72 -21.78
CA VAL A 147 -2.46 -14.42 -22.67
C VAL A 147 -1.10 -13.72 -22.65
N TYR A 148 -1.07 -12.38 -22.74
CA TYR A 148 0.16 -11.60 -22.70
C TYR A 148 0.95 -11.84 -21.41
N LYS A 149 0.29 -11.70 -20.25
CA LYS A 149 0.93 -11.95 -18.95
C LYS A 149 1.39 -13.39 -18.78
N ARG A 150 0.62 -14.36 -19.28
CA ARG A 150 1.05 -15.77 -19.25
C ARG A 150 2.29 -16.02 -20.11
N SER A 151 2.41 -15.37 -21.26
CA SER A 151 3.59 -15.46 -22.12
C SER A 151 4.81 -14.79 -21.47
N GLU A 152 4.62 -13.65 -20.80
CA GLU A 152 5.66 -12.99 -20.01
C GLU A 152 6.16 -13.89 -18.87
N ASP A 153 5.24 -14.51 -18.12
CA ASP A 153 5.55 -15.46 -17.05
C ASP A 153 6.40 -16.64 -17.57
N LYS A 154 6.03 -17.20 -18.73
CA LYS A 154 6.78 -18.30 -19.39
C LYS A 154 8.21 -17.86 -19.74
N ARG A 155 8.34 -16.70 -20.40
CA ARG A 155 9.64 -16.11 -20.79
C ARG A 155 10.56 -15.89 -19.60
N LEU A 156 10.04 -15.38 -18.48
CA LEU A 156 10.81 -15.18 -17.25
C LEU A 156 11.20 -16.50 -16.57
N SER A 157 10.37 -17.55 -16.71
CA SER A 157 10.65 -18.88 -16.16
C SER A 157 11.58 -19.76 -17.02
N GLY A 158 11.99 -19.29 -18.20
CA GLY A 158 12.88 -20.04 -19.11
C GLY A 158 12.24 -21.26 -19.77
N VAL A 159 10.90 -21.33 -19.82
CA VAL A 159 10.11 -22.38 -20.48
C VAL A 159 9.37 -21.81 -21.68
#